data_AF-A0A920LI74-F1
#
_entry.id   AF-A0A920LI74-F1
#
_cell.length_a   1.000
_cell.length_b   1.000
_cell.length_c   1.000
_cell.angle_alpha   90.00
_cell.angle_beta   90.00
_cell.angle_gamma   90.00
#
_symmetry.space_group_name_H-M   'P 1'
#
loop_
_entity.id
_entity.type
_entity.pdbx_description
1 polymer ?
#
loop_
_entity_poly.entity_id
_entity_poly.type
_entity_poly.pdbx_seq_one_letter_code
_entity_poly.pdbx_strand_id
1 'polypeptide(L)'
;MISKKGVFRDFSDEYPPYKITKNLIDDGRKYLLMNQQISLDCPVNIIHGIKDEAVPWDLSIELSKKISSNSITQSFIKDGDHGLSVLRILNIYFSQ
;
A
#
# COMPACT_ATOMS: atom_id res chain seq x y z
N MET A 1 10.46 19.92 13.84
CA MET A 1 9.28 20.67 13.35
C MET A 1 9.52 21.04 11.89
N ILE A 2 8.68 20.58 10.96
CA ILE A 2 8.75 20.97 9.54
C ILE A 2 8.46 22.48 9.48
N SER A 3 9.42 23.28 9.01
CA SER A 3 9.28 24.74 8.96
C SER A 3 8.15 25.18 8.01
N LYS A 4 7.74 26.45 8.11
CA LYS A 4 6.70 27.09 7.26
C LYS A 4 6.94 26.95 5.74
N LYS A 5 8.16 26.61 5.29
CA LYS A 5 8.50 26.30 3.89
C LYS A 5 8.16 24.85 3.48
N GLY A 6 7.73 24.03 4.43
CA GLY A 6 6.99 22.80 4.20
C GLY A 6 7.74 21.74 3.41
N VAL A 7 9.07 21.60 3.56
CA VAL A 7 9.85 20.55 2.90
C VAL A 7 10.81 19.90 3.89
N PHE A 8 10.62 18.61 4.14
CA PHE A 8 11.63 17.72 4.72
C PHE A 8 12.33 17.00 3.56
N ARG A 9 13.66 16.87 3.61
CA ARG A 9 14.40 16.03 2.68
C ARG A 9 14.82 14.80 3.46
N ASP A 10 14.30 13.65 3.07
CA ASP A 10 14.82 12.39 3.57
C ASP A 10 16.15 12.12 2.87
N PHE A 11 17.16 11.75 3.65
CA PHE A 11 18.48 11.42 3.13
C PHE A 11 18.65 9.92 3.37
N SER A 12 18.09 9.13 2.46
CA SER A 12 18.41 7.71 2.35
C SER A 12 19.80 7.60 1.70
N ASP A 13 20.65 6.70 2.20
CA ASP A 13 21.95 6.40 1.56
C ASP A 13 21.77 5.72 0.19
N GLU A 14 20.59 5.14 -0.06
CA GLU A 14 20.27 4.38 -1.28
C GLU A 14 19.50 5.20 -2.33
N TYR A 15 18.83 6.29 -1.94
CA TYR A 15 17.98 7.07 -2.83
C TYR A 15 18.27 8.57 -2.75
N PRO A 16 18.21 9.29 -3.90
CA PRO A 16 18.39 10.72 -3.90
C PRO A 16 17.34 11.41 -3.02
N PRO A 17 17.70 12.51 -2.34
CA PRO A 17 16.83 13.12 -1.37
C PRO A 17 15.54 13.62 -2.02
N TYR A 18 14.40 13.13 -1.50
CA TYR A 18 13.08 13.48 -2.00
C TYR A 18 12.39 14.49 -1.08
N LYS A 19 11.55 15.36 -1.67
CA LYS A 19 10.86 16.44 -0.94
C LYS A 19 9.56 15.90 -0.34
N ILE A 20 9.51 15.78 0.98
CA ILE A 20 8.27 15.51 1.72
C ILE A 20 7.64 16.85 2.08
N THR A 21 6.44 17.12 1.53
CA THR A 21 5.77 18.40 1.78
C THR A 21 4.85 18.39 2.98
N LYS A 22 4.57 19.56 3.57
CA LYS A 22 3.53 19.66 4.61
C LYS A 22 2.17 19.17 4.09
N ASN A 23 1.82 19.52 2.84
CA ASN A 23 0.57 19.08 2.22
C ASN A 23 0.48 17.55 2.16
N LEU A 24 1.58 16.86 1.83
CA LEU A 24 1.61 15.39 1.84
C LEU A 24 1.28 14.82 3.23
N ILE A 25 1.82 15.41 4.30
CA ILE A 25 1.55 14.98 5.67
C ILE A 25 0.11 15.28 6.09
N ASP A 26 -0.38 16.48 5.77
CA ASP A 26 -1.75 16.90 6.11
C ASP A 26 -2.80 16.07 5.34
N ASP A 27 -2.55 15.77 4.06
CA ASP A 27 -3.38 14.86 3.26
C ASP A 27 -3.35 13.44 3.82
N GLY A 28 -2.16 12.92 4.16
CA GLY A 28 -2.04 11.59 4.78
C GLY A 28 -2.89 11.46 6.05
N ARG A 29 -2.94 12.50 6.90
CA ARG A 29 -3.80 12.53 8.10
C ARG A 29 -5.29 12.63 7.75
N LYS A 30 -5.63 13.42 6.74
CA LYS A 30 -7.02 13.63 6.30
C LYS A 30 -7.63 12.36 5.68
N TYR A 31 -6.83 11.58 4.96
CA TYR A 31 -7.28 10.43 4.18
C TYR A 31 -6.88 9.07 4.81
N LEU A 32 -6.82 8.98 6.14
CA LEU A 32 -6.60 7.71 6.84
C LEU A 32 -7.82 6.79 6.70
N LEU A 33 -7.69 5.73 5.89
CA LEU A 33 -8.80 4.82 5.57
C LEU A 33 -8.97 3.66 6.57
N MET A 34 -7.88 3.19 7.18
CA MET A 34 -7.91 1.98 8.03
C MET A 34 -8.70 2.15 9.35
N ASN A 35 -9.05 3.38 9.72
CA ASN A 35 -9.80 3.69 10.94
C ASN A 35 -11.32 3.57 10.78
N GLN A 36 -11.82 3.35 9.57
CA GLN A 36 -13.25 3.29 9.26
C GLN A 36 -13.56 2.21 8.21
N GLN A 37 -14.84 1.95 7.95
CA GLN A 37 -15.25 1.08 6.85
C GLN A 37 -14.92 1.77 5.51
N ILE A 38 -14.41 1.01 4.55
CA ILE A 38 -14.10 1.43 3.19
C ILE A 38 -15.23 0.96 2.28
N SER A 39 -16.09 1.89 1.86
CA SER A 39 -17.22 1.59 0.99
C SER A 39 -16.78 1.37 -0.46
N LEU A 40 -16.74 0.11 -0.88
CA LEU A 40 -16.49 -0.29 -2.27
C LEU A 40 -17.58 -1.28 -2.71
N ASP A 41 -18.23 -0.97 -3.83
CA ASP A 41 -19.30 -1.80 -4.42
C ASP A 41 -18.82 -2.58 -5.66
N CYS A 42 -17.51 -2.71 -5.83
CA CYS A 42 -16.86 -3.41 -6.93
C CYS A 42 -16.03 -4.60 -6.45
N PRO A 43 -15.72 -5.57 -7.35
CA PRO A 43 -14.75 -6.62 -7.04
C PRO A 43 -13.38 -6.03 -6.71
N VAL A 44 -12.74 -6.54 -5.65
CA VAL A 44 -11.42 -6.11 -5.20
C VAL A 44 -10.44 -7.28 -5.24
N ASN A 45 -9.31 -7.09 -5.91
CA ASN A 45 -8.18 -8.01 -5.87
C ASN A 45 -7.05 -7.37 -5.08
N ILE A 46 -6.61 -8.04 -4.01
CA ILE A 46 -5.46 -7.62 -3.20
C ILE A 46 -4.34 -8.62 -3.44
N ILE A 47 -3.19 -8.15 -3.92
CA ILE A 47 -2.00 -8.97 -4.15
C ILE A 47 -0.90 -8.47 -3.22
N HIS A 48 -0.28 -9.38 -2.48
CA HIS A 48 0.75 -9.02 -1.51
C HIS A 48 1.89 -10.06 -1.51
N GLY A 49 3.13 -9.58 -1.41
CA GLY A 49 4.32 -10.42 -1.31
C GLY A 49 4.65 -10.77 0.14
N ILE A 50 4.76 -12.06 0.49
CA ILE A 50 5.06 -12.47 1.88
C ILE A 50 6.46 -12.00 2.35
N LYS A 51 7.37 -11.71 1.41
CA LYS A 51 8.70 -11.17 1.68
C LYS A 51 8.77 -9.64 1.55
N ASP A 52 7.64 -8.95 1.54
CA ASP A 52 7.63 -7.49 1.64
C ASP A 52 8.15 -7.08 3.03
N GLU A 53 9.36 -6.54 3.07
CA GLU A 53 10.00 -6.06 4.31
C GLU A 53 9.55 -4.62 4.67
N ALA A 54 8.95 -3.90 3.73
CA ALA A 54 8.49 -2.53 3.92
C ALA A 54 7.06 -2.48 4.49
N VAL A 55 6.20 -3.42 4.08
CA VAL A 55 4.79 -3.48 4.50
C VAL A 55 4.43 -4.91 4.93
N PRO A 56 4.01 -5.13 6.18
CA PRO A 56 3.56 -6.45 6.64
C PRO A 56 2.33 -6.94 5.87
N TRP A 57 2.36 -8.21 5.42
CA TRP A 57 1.30 -8.80 4.61
C TRP A 57 -0.03 -8.98 5.34
N ASP A 58 -0.01 -9.10 6.67
CA ASP A 58 -1.20 -9.16 7.52
C ASP A 58 -2.04 -7.88 7.44
N LEU A 59 -1.44 -6.74 7.08
CA LEU A 59 -2.16 -5.50 6.80
C LEU A 59 -3.15 -5.66 5.63
N SER A 60 -2.83 -6.51 4.63
CA SER A 60 -3.77 -6.83 3.55
C SER A 60 -4.99 -7.60 4.05
N ILE A 61 -4.82 -8.46 5.06
CA ILE A 61 -5.95 -9.13 5.71
C ILE A 61 -6.80 -8.09 6.44
N GLU A 62 -6.19 -7.21 7.22
CA GLU A 62 -6.92 -6.15 7.93
C GLU A 62 -7.70 -5.24 6.96
N LEU A 63 -7.07 -4.87 5.84
CA LEU A 63 -7.70 -4.08 4.79
C LEU A 63 -8.95 -4.77 4.24
N SER A 64 -8.87 -6.07 3.95
CA SER A 64 -10.04 -6.82 3.44
C SER A 64 -11.23 -6.80 4.40
N LYS A 65 -10.98 -6.83 5.71
CA LYS A 65 -12.03 -6.76 6.74
C LYS A 65 -12.72 -5.39 6.80
N LYS A 66 -12.03 -4.33 6.36
CA LYS A 66 -12.56 -2.96 6.34
C LYS A 66 -13.31 -2.65 5.05
N ILE A 67 -13.12 -3.41 3.99
CA ILE A 67 -13.80 -3.19 2.71
C ILE A 67 -15.22 -3.76 2.78
N SER A 68 -16.23 -2.99 2.34
CA SER A 68 -17.64 -3.43 2.32
C SER A 68 -18.00 -4.36 1.16
N SER A 69 -17.12 -4.51 0.17
CA SER A 69 -17.37 -5.35 -1.01
C SER A 69 -17.58 -6.81 -0.61
N ASN A 70 -18.57 -7.44 -1.23
CA ASN A 70 -18.83 -8.88 -1.09
C ASN A 70 -17.96 -9.74 -2.02
N SER A 71 -17.15 -9.12 -2.88
CA SER A 71 -16.28 -9.82 -3.83
C SER A 71 -14.84 -9.35 -3.61
N ILE A 72 -14.11 -10.09 -2.77
CA ILE A 72 -12.71 -9.81 -2.45
C ILE A 72 -11.88 -11.08 -2.65
N THR A 73 -10.85 -10.98 -3.49
CA THR A 73 -9.84 -12.02 -3.68
C THR A 73 -8.52 -11.53 -3.11
N GLN A 74 -7.88 -12.35 -2.28
CA GLN A 74 -6.55 -12.08 -1.70
C GLN A 74 -5.55 -13.10 -2.23
N SER A 75 -4.46 -12.62 -2.83
CA SER A 75 -3.37 -13.44 -3.37
C SER A 75 -2.07 -13.12 -2.64
N PHE A 76 -1.53 -14.10 -1.92
CA PHE A 76 -0.27 -13.98 -1.21
C PHE A 76 0.85 -14.74 -1.94
N ILE A 77 1.90 -14.03 -2.33
CA ILE A 77 3.02 -14.59 -3.09
C ILE A 77 4.15 -14.89 -2.13
N LYS A 78 4.41 -16.18 -1.89
CA LYS A 78 5.41 -16.64 -0.91
C LYS A 78 6.79 -15.99 -1.10
N ASP A 79 7.21 -15.82 -2.34
CA ASP A 79 8.50 -15.22 -2.70
C ASP A 79 8.37 -13.80 -3.25
N GLY A 80 7.19 -13.18 -3.17
CA GLY A 80 6.98 -11.80 -3.60
C GLY A 80 7.58 -10.82 -2.60
N ASP A 81 8.32 -9.85 -3.09
CA ASP A 81 8.84 -8.70 -2.36
C ASP A 81 7.92 -7.47 -2.55
N HIS A 82 8.31 -6.32 -2.01
CA HIS A 82 7.57 -5.06 -2.13
C HIS A 82 7.28 -4.65 -3.57
N GLY A 83 8.24 -4.90 -4.48
CA GLY A 83 8.14 -4.52 -5.88
C GLY A 83 7.24 -5.44 -6.70
N LEU A 84 6.96 -6.66 -6.21
CA LEU A 84 6.15 -7.66 -6.90
C LEU A 84 6.63 -7.87 -8.36
N SER A 85 7.94 -7.79 -8.57
CA SER A 85 8.56 -7.65 -9.90
C SER A 85 8.72 -8.99 -10.64
N VAL A 86 8.34 -10.10 -10.02
CA VAL A 86 8.51 -11.45 -10.59
C VAL A 86 7.49 -11.66 -11.71
N LEU A 87 7.95 -12.06 -12.90
CA LEU A 87 7.15 -12.32 -14.12
C LEU A 87 5.86 -13.14 -13.88
N ARG A 88 5.84 -13.99 -12.84
CA ARG A 88 4.69 -14.82 -12.47
C ARG A 88 3.46 -14.02 -12.01
N ILE A 89 3.63 -12.77 -11.58
CA ILE A 89 2.56 -11.96 -10.99
C ILE A 89 1.56 -11.46 -12.05
N LEU A 90 2.01 -11.18 -13.29
CA LEU A 90 1.08 -10.83 -14.37
C LEU A 90 0.05 -11.94 -14.62
N ASN A 91 0.46 -13.21 -14.54
CA ASN A 91 -0.42 -14.35 -14.83
C ASN A 91 -1.57 -14.50 -13.81
N ILE A 92 -1.43 -13.95 -12.60
CA ILE A 92 -2.50 -13.96 -11.59
C ILE A 92 -3.71 -13.15 -12.06
N TYR A 93 -3.47 -12.08 -12.85
CA TYR A 93 -4.54 -11.25 -13.41
C TYR A 93 -5.24 -11.90 -14.60
N PHE A 94 -4.53 -12.74 -15.38
CA PHE A 94 -5.07 -13.32 -16.62
C PHE A 94 -5.62 -14.74 -16.47
N SER A 95 -5.56 -15.34 -15.27
CA SER A 95 -6.00 -16.72 -15.02
C SER A 95 -7.33 -16.83 -14.25
N GLN A 96 -8.01 -15.71 -14.00
CA GLN A 96 -9.33 -15.66 -13.34
C GLN A 96 -10.47 -15.52 -14.35
#